data_AF-A0A3C1T3P5-F1
#
_entry.id   AF-A0A3C1T3P5-F1
#
_cell.length_a   1.000
_cell.length_b   1.000
_cell.length_c   1.000
_cell.angle_alpha   90.00
_cell.angle_beta   90.00
_cell.angle_gamma   90.00
#
_symmetry.space_group_name_H-M   'P 1'
#
loop_
_entity.id
_entity.type
_entity.pdbx_description
1 polymer ?
#
loop_
_entity_poly.entity_id
_entity_poly.type
_entity_poly.pdbx_seq_one_letter_code
_entity_poly.pdbx_strand_id
1 'polypeptide(L)' 'MSNKEQELNQVLEAEKERQLKPIREKMLKAIQDVAKENGYAHILYKEQAIVFPEQDDITEKVKKRLGIK' A
#
# COMPACT_ATOMS: atom_id res chain seq x y z
N MET A 1 -25.84 19.87 -14.17
CA MET A 1 -24.48 19.32 -14.06
C MET A 1 -23.73 19.74 -15.33
N SER A 2 -22.96 20.82 -15.23
CA SER A 2 -22.23 21.40 -16.37
C SER A 2 -21.06 20.49 -16.77
N ASN A 3 -20.76 20.35 -18.07
CA ASN A 3 -19.58 19.61 -18.56
C ASN A 3 -18.29 20.02 -17.83
N LYS A 4 -18.20 21.29 -17.39
CA LYS A 4 -17.05 21.82 -16.64
C LYS A 4 -16.95 21.31 -15.20
N GLU A 5 -18.08 21.01 -14.55
CA GLU A 5 -18.09 20.37 -13.23
C GLU A 5 -17.62 18.91 -13.34
N GLN A 6 -18.03 18.21 -14.40
CA GLN A 6 -17.57 16.84 -14.67
C GLN A 6 -16.06 16.80 -14.95
N GLU A 7 -15.56 17.71 -15.79
CA GLU A 7 -14.13 17.81 -16.11
C GLU A 7 -13.30 18.17 -14.86
N LEU A 8 -13.76 19.10 -14.04
CA LEU A 8 -13.10 19.46 -12.79
C LEU A 8 -12.99 18.24 -11.86
N ASN A 9 -14.07 17.47 -11.71
CA ASN A 9 -14.04 16.25 -10.90
C ASN A 9 -13.04 15.21 -11.43
N GLN A 10 -12.95 15.04 -12.76
CA GLN A 10 -11.98 14.13 -13.37
C GLN A 10 -10.54 14.56 -13.10
N VAL A 11 -10.23 15.86 -13.25
CA VAL A 11 -8.89 16.40 -12.97
C VAL A 11 -8.53 16.24 -11.50
N LEU A 12 -9.47 16.49 -10.58
CA LEU A 12 -9.24 16.30 -9.14
C LEU A 12 -8.93 14.85 -8.79
N GLU A 13 -9.66 13.89 -9.34
CA GLU A 13 -9.38 12.47 -9.11
C GLU A 13 -8.05 12.03 -9.73
N ALA A 14 -7.71 12.53 -10.91
CA ALA A 14 -6.43 12.25 -11.55
C ALA A 14 -5.24 12.77 -10.73
N GLU A 15 -5.33 13.98 -10.18
CA GLU A 15 -4.28 14.55 -9.33
C GLU A 15 -4.17 13.81 -7.98
N LYS A 16 -5.29 13.38 -7.39
CA LYS A 16 -5.27 12.50 -6.21
C LYS A 16 -4.53 11.19 -6.52
N GLU A 17 -4.85 10.55 -7.64
CA GLU A 17 -4.18 9.30 -8.03
C GLU A 17 -2.69 9.51 -8.30
N ARG A 18 -2.34 10.61 -8.97
CA ARG A 18 -0.94 10.99 -9.24
C ARG A 18 -0.12 11.15 -7.95
N GLN A 19 -0.71 11.74 -6.92
CA GLN A 19 -0.05 11.91 -5.61
C GLN A 19 0.01 10.59 -4.81
N LEU A 20 -1.02 9.75 -4.90
CA LEU A 20 -1.08 8.48 -4.17
C LEU A 20 -0.22 7.37 -4.79
N LYS A 21 -0.08 7.35 -6.11
CA LYS A 21 0.71 6.35 -6.85
C LYS A 21 2.12 6.14 -6.29
N PRO A 22 2.97 7.17 -6.10
CA PRO A 22 4.32 6.97 -5.56
C PRO A 22 4.32 6.43 -4.11
N ILE A 23 3.28 6.74 -3.32
CA ILE A 23 3.14 6.21 -1.96
C ILE A 23 2.84 4.71 -2.02
N ARG A 24 1.90 4.30 -2.88
CA ARG A 24 1.57 2.88 -3.09
C ARG A 24 2.77 2.09 -3.62
N GLU A 25 3.51 2.64 -4.59
CA GLU A 25 4.71 2.00 -5.14
C GLU A 25 5.80 1.79 -4.07
N LYS A 26 6.06 2.80 -3.23
CA LYS A 26 7.00 2.68 -2.10
C LYS A 26 6.55 1.61 -1.10
N MET A 27 5.27 1.60 -0.75
CA MET A 27 4.69 0.61 0.15
C MET A 27 4.84 -0.82 -0.42
N LEU A 28 4.44 -1.04 -1.67
CA LEU A 28 4.55 -2.35 -2.33
C LEU A 28 6.01 -2.82 -2.41
N LYS A 29 6.93 -1.91 -2.73
CA LYS A 29 8.36 -2.23 -2.73
C LYS A 29 8.86 -2.63 -1.34
N ALA A 30 8.49 -1.90 -0.30
CA ALA A 30 8.87 -2.23 1.07
C ALA A 30 8.31 -3.60 1.51
N ILE A 31 7.06 -3.91 1.15
CA ILE A 31 6.46 -5.23 1.39
C ILE A 31 7.26 -6.33 0.69
N GLN A 32 7.57 -6.16 -0.60
CA GLN A 32 8.33 -7.14 -1.38
C GLN A 32 9.74 -7.35 -0.83
N ASP A 33 10.43 -6.27 -0.45
CA ASP A 33 11.78 -6.34 0.12
C ASP A 33 11.75 -7.11 1.45
N VAL A 34 10.84 -6.74 2.35
CA VAL A 34 10.69 -7.42 3.65
C VAL A 34 10.31 -8.89 3.46
N ALA A 35 9.41 -9.20 2.52
CA ALA A 35 9.03 -10.57 2.21
C ALA A 35 10.25 -11.40 1.77
N LYS A 36 11.05 -10.89 0.82
CA LYS A 36 12.27 -11.55 0.33
C LYS A 36 13.31 -11.74 1.42
N GLU A 37 13.58 -10.70 2.21
CA GLU A 37 14.58 -10.72 3.29
C GLU A 37 14.23 -11.70 4.42
N ASN A 38 12.95 -12.01 4.59
CA ASN A 38 12.44 -12.88 5.66
C ASN A 38 11.93 -14.24 5.15
N GLY A 39 12.09 -14.54 3.85
CA GLY A 39 11.74 -15.85 3.29
C GLY A 39 10.24 -16.11 3.05
N TYR A 40 9.42 -15.07 2.95
CA TYR A 40 7.99 -15.22 2.63
C TYR A 40 7.77 -15.38 1.12
N ALA A 41 7.10 -16.46 0.73
CA ALA A 41 6.70 -16.69 -0.66
C ALA A 41 5.46 -15.85 -1.05
N HIS A 42 4.55 -15.63 -0.11
CA HIS A 42 3.30 -14.90 -0.32
C HIS A 42 3.01 -13.99 0.87
N ILE A 43 2.48 -12.80 0.59
CA ILE A 43 1.94 -11.87 1.58
C ILE A 43 0.47 -11.68 1.26
N LEU A 44 -0.38 -11.82 2.29
CA LEU A 44 -1.82 -11.64 2.20
C LEU A 44 -2.22 -10.42 3.02
N TYR A 45 -3.35 -9.81 2.65
CA TYR A 45 -3.99 -8.83 3.52
C TYR A 45 -4.47 -9.50 4.80
N LYS A 46 -4.33 -8.80 5.94
CA LYS A 46 -4.64 -9.34 7.26
C LYS A 46 -6.09 -9.82 7.36
N GLU A 47 -6.99 -9.13 6.67
CA GLU A 47 -8.42 -9.40 6.60
C GLU A 47 -8.76 -10.73 5.90
N GLN A 48 -7.82 -11.34 5.17
CA GLN A 48 -8.02 -12.62 4.51
C GLN A 48 -7.83 -13.83 5.45
N ALA A 49 -7.31 -13.61 6.66
CA ALA A 49 -7.09 -14.67 7.64
C ALA A 49 -7.79 -14.33 8.96
N ILE A 50 -8.63 -15.25 9.45
CA ILE A 50 -9.29 -15.11 10.76
C ILE A 50 -8.27 -15.31 11.89
N VAL A 51 -7.30 -16.21 11.68
CA VAL A 51 -6.19 -16.48 12.62
C VAL A 51 -4.93 -16.78 11.81
N PHE A 52 -3.80 -16.22 12.25
CA PHE A 52 -2.47 -16.51 11.73
C PHE A 52 -1.42 -16.26 12.84
N PRO A 53 -0.21 -16.84 12.75
CA PRO A 53 0.83 -16.62 13.75
C PRO A 53 1.26 -15.15 13.79
N GLU A 54 1.36 -14.54 14.99
CA GLU A 54 1.78 -13.13 15.12
C GLU A 54 3.16 -12.86 14.51
N GLN A 55 4.07 -13.85 14.59
CA GLN A 55 5.41 -13.78 13.98
C GLN A 55 5.40 -13.63 12.46
N ASP A 56 4.28 -13.98 11.80
CA ASP A 56 4.09 -13.84 10.36
C ASP A 56 3.48 -12.48 9.98
N ASP A 57 3.10 -11.65 10.96
CA ASP A 57 2.74 -10.26 10.71
C ASP A 57 3.99 -9.41 10.40
N ILE A 58 4.20 -9.08 9.13
CA ILE A 58 5.33 -8.25 8.70
C ILE A 58 5.07 -6.74 8.79
N THR A 59 3.90 -6.31 9.30
CA THR A 59 3.49 -4.89 9.28
C THR A 59 4.53 -3.98 9.95
N GLU A 60 5.02 -4.36 11.12
CA GLU A 60 6.02 -3.55 11.84
C GLU A 60 7.38 -3.50 11.12
N LYS A 61 7.78 -4.59 10.47
CA LYS A 61 9.01 -4.62 9.65
C LYS A 61 8.89 -3.68 8.45
N VAL A 62 7.73 -3.66 7.79
CA VAL A 62 7.44 -2.77 6.66
C VAL A 62 7.38 -1.31 7.09
N LYS A 63 6.72 -0.98 8.21
CA LYS A 63 6.70 0.38 8.78
C LYS A 63 8.12 0.88 9.05
N LYS A 64 8.94 0.05 9.69
CA LYS A 64 10.35 0.37 9.95
C LYS A 64 11.13 0.61 8.65
N ARG A 65 10.92 -0.21 7.61
CA ARG A 65 11.54 -0.04 6.29
C ARG A 65 11.13 1.27 5.61
N LEU A 66 9.90 1.73 5.84
CA LEU A 66 9.38 3.00 5.32
C LEU A 66 9.73 4.21 6.20
N GLY A 67 10.33 4.01 7.38
CA GLY A 67 10.64 5.07 8.34
C GLY A 67 9.40 5.67 9.02
N ILE A 68 8.29 4.93 9.05
CA ILE A 68 7.06 5.33 9.73
C ILE A 68 7.16 4.90 11.19
N LYS A 69 6.95 5.84 12.12
CA LYS A 69 6.94 5.59 13.56
C LYS A 69 5.55 5.26 14.07
#